data_AF-A0A2Z2P9M2-F1
#
_entry.id   AF-A0A2Z2P9M2-F1
#
_cell.length_a   1.000
_cell.length_b   1.000
_cell.length_c   1.000
_cell.angle_alpha   90.00
_cell.angle_beta   90.00
_cell.angle_gamma   90.00
#
_symmetry.space_group_name_H-M   'P 1'
#
loop_
_entity.id
_entity.type
_entity.pdbx_description
1 polymer ?
#
loop_
_entity_poly.entity_id
_entity_poly.type
_entity_poly.pdbx_seq_one_letter_code
_entity_poly.pdbx_strand_id
1 'polypeptide(L)'
;MTKAGRAALTYWGIVFALGFVLGTVRVLWLAPLVGLLPATALELPVMLAASWIAAGWVTRRFGIAGAGEALATGGLAFALLLAAECALGAATGQTPAQWLAGLRQPHALLGLAGQAVFAVLPWWRTRQARADRM
;
A
#
# COMPACT_ATOMS: atom_id res chain seq x y z
N MET A 1 0.56 -18.06 -13.00
CA MET A 1 0.91 -16.72 -12.45
C MET A 1 2.42 -16.59 -12.37
N THR A 2 3.00 -15.46 -12.78
CA THR A 2 4.44 -15.18 -12.68
C THR A 2 4.90 -15.04 -11.22
N LYS A 3 6.22 -15.11 -10.95
CA LYS A 3 6.78 -14.85 -9.61
C LYS A 3 6.35 -13.48 -9.08
N ALA A 4 6.47 -12.44 -9.92
CA ALA A 4 6.06 -11.08 -9.61
C ALA A 4 4.55 -10.99 -9.30
N GLY A 5 3.69 -11.69 -10.03
CA GLY A 5 2.24 -11.69 -9.77
C GLY A 5 1.88 -12.34 -8.42
N ARG A 6 2.50 -13.46 -8.07
CA ARG A 6 2.30 -14.11 -6.76
C ARG A 6 2.83 -13.25 -5.61
N ALA A 7 4.00 -12.64 -5.82
CA ALA A 7 4.61 -11.71 -4.88
C ALA A 7 3.71 -10.49 -4.67
N ALA A 8 3.18 -9.90 -5.74
CA ALA A 8 2.29 -8.74 -5.71
C ALA A 8 1.01 -9.04 -4.94
N LEU A 9 0.35 -10.16 -5.25
CA LEU A 9 -0.87 -10.59 -4.56
C LEU A 9 -0.63 -10.79 -3.06
N THR A 10 0.50 -11.41 -2.69
CA THR A 10 0.84 -11.64 -1.29
C THR A 10 1.18 -10.32 -0.57
N TYR A 11 1.96 -9.45 -1.23
CA TYR A 11 2.36 -8.16 -0.69
C TYR A 11 1.15 -7.25 -0.45
N TRP A 12 0.30 -7.11 -1.46
CA TRP A 12 -0.98 -6.43 -1.36
C TRP A 12 -1.84 -7.03 -0.25
N GLY A 13 -2.04 -8.35 -0.23
CA GLY A 13 -2.93 -8.99 0.73
C GLY A 13 -2.53 -8.74 2.19
N ILE A 14 -1.23 -8.81 2.51
CA ILE A 14 -0.72 -8.54 3.86
C ILE A 14 -0.97 -7.07 4.25
N VAL A 15 -0.55 -6.14 3.39
CA VAL A 15 -0.59 -4.71 3.72
C VAL A 15 -2.01 -4.17 3.67
N PHE A 16 -2.84 -4.64 2.74
CA PHE A 16 -4.26 -4.29 2.65
C PHE A 16 -5.02 -4.78 3.88
N ALA A 17 -4.82 -6.02 4.34
CA ALA A 17 -5.50 -6.52 5.53
C ALA A 17 -5.15 -5.68 6.77
N LEU A 18 -3.86 -5.35 6.95
CA LEU A 18 -3.43 -4.47 8.03
C LEU A 18 -4.01 -3.05 7.89
N GLY A 19 -3.92 -2.47 6.69
CA GLY A 19 -4.42 -1.13 6.39
C GLY A 19 -5.94 -1.01 6.51
N PHE A 20 -6.68 -2.08 6.25
CA PHE A 20 -8.12 -2.12 6.47
C PHE A 20 -8.47 -2.04 7.97
N VAL A 21 -7.76 -2.82 8.80
CA VAL A 21 -7.94 -2.79 10.26
C VAL A 21 -7.56 -1.44 10.82
N LEU A 22 -6.35 -0.94 10.50
CA LEU A 22 -5.88 0.36 10.96
C LEU A 22 -6.76 1.49 10.41
N GLY A 23 -7.17 1.43 9.15
CA GLY A 23 -8.03 2.43 8.53
C GLY A 23 -9.40 2.50 9.18
N THR A 24 -9.94 1.36 9.61
CA THR A 24 -11.18 1.29 10.40
C THR A 24 -11.01 1.99 11.74
N VAL A 25 -9.93 1.69 12.47
CA VAL A 25 -9.57 2.36 13.73
C VAL A 25 -9.39 3.87 13.52
N ARG A 26 -8.71 4.26 12.44
CA ARG A 26 -8.45 5.64 12.08
C ARG A 26 -9.75 6.41 11.87
N VAL A 27 -10.69 5.86 11.09
CA VAL A 27 -11.95 6.54 10.75
C VAL A 27 -12.93 6.55 11.91
N LEU A 28 -13.07 5.43 12.65
CA LEU A 28 -14.07 5.31 13.71
C LEU A 28 -13.63 5.93 15.04
N TRP A 29 -12.34 5.93 15.36
CA TRP A 29 -11.84 6.38 16.66
C TRP A 29 -10.92 7.59 16.59
N LEU A 30 -9.93 7.63 15.70
CA LEU A 30 -8.99 8.77 15.66
C LEU A 30 -9.59 10.01 14.99
N ALA A 31 -10.27 9.84 13.85
CA ALA A 31 -10.79 10.96 13.08
C ALA A 31 -11.81 11.82 13.84
N PRO A 32 -12.70 11.27 14.70
CA PRO A 32 -13.56 12.09 15.56
C PRO A 32 -12.81 12.91 16.61
N LEU A 33 -11.60 12.47 17.02
CA LEU A 33 -10.82 13.12 18.06
C LEU A 33 -9.89 14.21 17.52
N VAL A 34 -9.25 13.94 16.38
CA VAL A 34 -8.21 14.83 15.82
C VAL A 34 -8.50 15.33 14.41
N GLY A 35 -9.52 14.79 13.74
CA GLY A 35 -9.81 15.05 12.32
C GLY A 35 -9.12 14.07 11.37
N LEU A 36 -9.61 13.99 10.12
CA LEU A 36 -9.17 12.99 9.14
C LEU A 36 -7.69 13.12 8.74
N LEU A 37 -7.23 14.34 8.46
CA LEU A 37 -5.85 14.58 7.98
C LEU A 37 -4.79 14.18 9.02
N PRO A 38 -4.82 14.67 10.27
CA PRO A 38 -3.83 14.25 11.27
C PRO A 38 -3.98 12.77 11.63
N ALA A 39 -5.20 12.21 11.64
CA ALA A 39 -5.38 10.78 11.83
C ALA A 39 -4.67 9.95 10.73
N THR A 40 -4.74 10.38 9.47
CA THR A 40 -4.00 9.75 8.36
C THR A 40 -2.50 9.93 8.51
N ALA A 41 -2.03 11.11 8.93
CA ALA A 41 -0.61 11.37 9.14
C ALA A 41 -0.02 10.48 10.25
N LEU A 42 -0.78 10.18 11.30
CA LEU A 42 -0.37 9.27 12.38
C LEU A 42 -0.31 7.80 11.94
N GLU A 43 -1.23 7.37 11.07
CA GLU A 43 -1.29 6.00 10.55
C GLU A 43 -0.16 5.72 9.55
N LEU A 44 0.20 6.69 8.72
CA LEU A 44 1.14 6.52 7.62
C LEU A 44 2.50 5.91 8.02
N PRO A 45 3.20 6.38 9.08
CA PRO A 45 4.46 5.78 9.51
C PRO A 45 4.35 4.29 9.82
N VAL A 46 3.26 3.88 10.47
CA VAL A 46 2.99 2.48 10.82
C VAL A 46 2.78 1.66 9.54
N MET A 47 1.98 2.19 8.61
CA MET A 47 1.72 1.56 7.32
C MET A 47 2.99 1.41 6.47
N LEU A 48 3.83 2.44 6.41
CA LEU A 48 5.08 2.39 5.64
C LEU A 48 6.11 1.42 6.28
N ALA A 49 6.19 1.39 7.61
CA ALA A 49 7.05 0.43 8.31
C ALA A 49 6.61 -1.02 8.05
N ALA A 50 5.31 -1.31 8.15
CA ALA A 50 4.77 -2.63 7.84
C ALA A 50 4.99 -3.01 6.37
N SER A 51 4.77 -2.05 5.47
CA SER A 51 5.00 -2.22 4.04
C SER A 51 6.47 -2.51 3.73
N TRP A 52 7.40 -1.86 4.40
CA TRP A 52 8.84 -2.11 4.26
C TRP A 52 9.23 -3.53 4.66
N ILE A 53 8.73 -3.98 5.81
CA ILE A 53 8.96 -5.34 6.32
C ILE A 53 8.37 -6.36 5.35
N ALA A 54 7.12 -6.17 4.94
CA ALA A 54 6.43 -7.05 4.00
C ALA A 54 7.13 -7.09 2.63
N ALA A 55 7.56 -5.95 2.09
CA ALA A 55 8.31 -5.88 0.83
C ALA A 55 9.62 -6.67 0.90
N GLY A 56 10.36 -6.53 2.01
CA GLY A 56 11.59 -7.30 2.24
C GLY A 56 11.32 -8.80 2.36
N TRP A 57 10.27 -9.19 3.06
CA TRP A 57 9.90 -10.59 3.21
C TRP A 57 9.45 -11.21 1.89
N VAL A 58 8.55 -10.55 1.15
CA VAL A 58 8.02 -11.02 -0.14
C VAL A 58 9.14 -11.14 -1.17
N THR A 59 9.99 -10.12 -1.31
CA THR A 59 11.09 -10.16 -2.30
C THR A 59 12.04 -11.33 -2.04
N ARG A 60 12.38 -11.62 -0.78
CA ARG A 60 13.16 -12.81 -0.41
C ARG A 60 12.39 -14.12 -0.64
N ARG A 61 11.14 -14.19 -0.18
CA ARG A 61 10.30 -15.40 -0.20
C ARG A 61 10.03 -15.92 -1.61
N PHE A 62 9.88 -15.01 -2.56
CA PHE A 62 9.57 -15.32 -3.97
C PHE A 62 10.80 -15.22 -4.90
N GLY A 63 11.97 -14.89 -4.35
CA GLY A 63 13.23 -14.78 -5.11
C GLY A 63 13.21 -13.65 -6.14
N ILE A 64 12.60 -12.51 -5.79
CA ILE A 64 12.56 -11.31 -6.63
C ILE A 64 13.91 -10.62 -6.51
N ALA A 65 14.73 -10.75 -7.56
CA ALA A 65 16.09 -10.19 -7.58
C ALA A 65 16.24 -9.09 -8.64
N GLY A 66 15.44 -9.13 -9.72
CA GLY A 66 15.50 -8.15 -10.81
C GLY A 66 14.81 -6.83 -10.45
N ALA A 67 15.40 -5.71 -10.89
CA ALA A 67 14.80 -4.39 -10.71
C ALA A 67 13.41 -4.28 -11.38
N GLY A 68 13.28 -4.80 -12.61
CA GLY A 68 12.00 -4.84 -13.33
C GLY A 68 10.95 -5.72 -12.65
N GLU A 69 11.33 -6.89 -12.13
CA GLU A 69 10.41 -7.76 -11.38
C GLU A 69 9.95 -7.12 -10.07
N ALA A 70 10.84 -6.40 -9.38
CA ALA A 70 10.52 -5.71 -8.14
C ALA A 70 9.57 -4.52 -8.39
N LEU A 71 9.82 -3.73 -9.44
CA LEU A 71 8.90 -2.68 -9.87
C LEU A 71 7.55 -3.24 -10.30
N ALA A 72 7.52 -4.33 -11.06
CA ALA A 72 6.28 -5.00 -11.45
C ALA A 72 5.51 -5.53 -10.23
N THR A 73 6.21 -6.08 -9.24
CA THR A 73 5.61 -6.57 -7.98
C THR A 73 4.91 -5.42 -7.23
N GLY A 74 5.61 -4.29 -7.05
CA GLY A 74 5.06 -3.13 -6.37
C GLY A 74 3.94 -2.44 -7.15
N GLY A 75 4.10 -2.27 -8.47
CA GLY A 75 3.09 -1.66 -9.34
C GLY A 75 1.80 -2.48 -9.42
N LEU A 76 1.90 -3.81 -9.54
CA LEU A 76 0.72 -4.69 -9.50
C LEU A 76 0.04 -4.65 -8.13
N ALA A 77 0.80 -4.66 -7.04
CA ALA A 77 0.24 -4.57 -5.69
C ALA A 77 -0.48 -3.23 -5.47
N PHE A 78 0.08 -2.13 -5.98
CA PHE A 78 -0.55 -0.81 -5.94
C PHE A 78 -1.84 -0.76 -6.77
N ALA A 79 -1.87 -1.35 -7.96
CA ALA A 79 -3.09 -1.44 -8.76
C ALA A 79 -4.18 -2.26 -8.04
N LEU A 80 -3.82 -3.38 -7.42
CA LEU A 80 -4.74 -4.16 -6.59
C LEU A 80 -5.24 -3.36 -5.38
N LEU A 81 -4.39 -2.52 -4.77
CA LEU A 81 -4.75 -1.67 -3.65
C LEU A 81 -5.82 -0.64 -4.06
N LEU A 82 -5.60 0.11 -5.14
CA LEU A 82 -6.57 1.07 -5.66
C LEU A 82 -7.87 0.39 -6.08
N ALA A 83 -7.79 -0.78 -6.73
CA ALA A 83 -8.97 -1.54 -7.11
C ALA A 83 -9.79 -1.98 -5.88
N ALA A 84 -9.12 -2.41 -4.81
CA ALA A 84 -9.76 -2.80 -3.56
C ALA A 84 -10.42 -1.60 -2.85
N GLU A 85 -9.76 -0.44 -2.83
CA GLU A 85 -10.35 0.79 -2.26
C GLU A 85 -11.59 1.26 -3.04
N CYS A 86 -11.52 1.24 -4.37
CA CYS A 86 -12.65 1.56 -5.22
C CYS A 86 -13.80 0.56 -5.02
N ALA A 87 -13.49 -0.74 -4.91
CA ALA A 87 -14.49 -1.79 -4.65
C ALA A 87 -15.14 -1.66 -3.26
N LEU A 88 -14.37 -1.30 -2.23
CA LEU A 88 -14.90 -1.00 -0.89
C LEU A 88 -15.82 0.22 -0.93
N GLY A 89 -15.41 1.30 -1.61
CA GLY A 89 -16.27 2.46 -1.85
C GLY A 89 -17.59 2.06 -2.50
N ALA A 90 -17.53 1.28 -3.57
CA ALA A 90 -18.71 0.75 -4.25
C ALA A 90 -19.60 -0.10 -3.33
N ALA A 91 -19.01 -0.95 -2.49
CA ALA A 91 -19.75 -1.74 -1.51
C ALA A 91 -20.47 -0.87 -0.46
N THR A 92 -20.01 0.35 -0.23
CA THR A 92 -20.67 1.36 0.64
C THR A 92 -21.58 2.34 -0.11
N GLY A 93 -21.86 2.07 -1.40
CA GLY A 93 -22.77 2.89 -2.22
C GLY A 93 -22.09 4.04 -2.97
N GLN A 94 -20.76 4.15 -2.95
CA GLN A 94 -20.01 5.18 -3.67
C GLN A 94 -19.74 4.75 -5.12
N THR A 95 -20.05 5.60 -6.10
CA THR A 95 -19.67 5.35 -7.49
C THR A 95 -18.16 5.54 -7.70
N PRO A 96 -17.54 4.91 -8.72
CA PRO A 96 -16.12 5.14 -9.03
C PRO A 96 -15.78 6.61 -9.31
N ALA A 97 -16.71 7.38 -9.88
CA ALA A 97 -16.54 8.81 -10.10
C ALA A 97 -16.50 9.61 -8.79
N GLN A 98 -17.35 9.25 -7.82
CA GLN A 98 -17.31 9.85 -6.48
C GLN A 98 -16.05 9.45 -5.73
N TRP A 99 -15.57 8.21 -5.88
CA TRP A 99 -14.29 7.76 -5.31
C TRP A 99 -13.14 8.60 -5.86
N LEU A 100 -13.08 8.76 -7.18
CA LEU A 100 -12.06 9.59 -7.84
C LEU A 100 -12.14 11.06 -7.42
N ALA A 101 -13.34 11.60 -7.24
CA ALA A 101 -13.52 12.96 -6.73
C ALA A 101 -13.02 13.10 -5.27
N GLY A 102 -13.22 12.07 -4.45
CA GLY A 102 -12.74 11.99 -3.07
C GLY A 102 -11.22 12.01 -2.95
N LEU A 103 -10.49 11.54 -3.96
CA LEU A 103 -9.02 11.56 -3.99
C LEU A 103 -8.43 12.98 -3.93
N ARG A 104 -9.21 14.02 -4.22
CA ARG A 104 -8.78 15.44 -4.10
C ARG A 104 -8.69 15.93 -2.66
N GLN A 105 -9.27 15.20 -1.70
CA GLN A 105 -9.22 15.59 -0.30
C GLN A 105 -7.79 15.50 0.24
N PRO A 106 -7.35 16.44 1.10
CA PRO A 106 -5.96 16.46 1.59
C PRO A 106 -5.50 15.15 2.25
N HIS A 107 -6.38 14.52 3.04
CA HIS A 107 -6.08 13.24 3.69
C HIS A 107 -5.97 12.09 2.68
N ALA A 108 -6.74 12.13 1.59
CA ALA A 108 -6.69 11.13 0.52
C ALA A 108 -5.42 11.29 -0.33
N LEU A 109 -5.01 12.53 -0.64
CA LEU A 109 -3.73 12.82 -1.30
C LEU A 109 -2.53 12.34 -0.47
N LEU A 110 -2.59 12.55 0.85
CA LEU A 110 -1.57 12.05 1.77
C LEU A 110 -1.53 10.51 1.78
N GLY A 111 -2.70 9.86 1.80
CA GLY A 111 -2.81 8.40 1.65
C GLY A 111 -2.21 7.91 0.33
N LEU A 112 -2.57 8.52 -0.79
CA LEU A 112 -2.05 8.21 -2.14
C LEU A 112 -0.52 8.36 -2.21
N ALA A 113 0.04 9.39 -1.59
CA ALA A 113 1.50 9.56 -1.51
C ALA A 113 2.15 8.38 -0.76
N GLY A 114 1.55 7.95 0.36
CA GLY A 114 1.97 6.74 1.08
C GLY A 114 1.88 5.47 0.24
N GLN A 115 0.80 5.31 -0.53
CA GLN A 115 0.63 4.17 -1.44
C GLN A 115 1.64 4.19 -2.60
N ALA A 116 2.01 5.36 -3.11
CA ALA A 116 3.06 5.50 -4.10
C ALA A 116 4.43 5.06 -3.53
N VAL A 117 4.73 5.44 -2.28
CA VAL A 117 5.92 4.94 -1.57
C VAL A 117 5.85 3.41 -1.44
N PHE A 118 4.72 2.86 -0.97
CA PHE A 118 4.46 1.41 -0.87
C PHE A 118 4.77 0.68 -2.18
N ALA A 119 4.41 1.26 -3.34
CA ALA A 119 4.65 0.68 -4.66
C ALA A 119 6.16 0.59 -5.00
N VAL A 120 6.98 1.51 -4.48
CA VAL A 120 8.43 1.57 -4.75
C VAL A 120 9.24 0.69 -3.78
N LEU A 121 8.70 0.35 -2.61
CA LEU A 121 9.44 -0.37 -1.57
C LEU A 121 10.04 -1.71 -2.02
N PRO A 122 9.36 -2.59 -2.80
CA PRO A 122 9.97 -3.83 -3.27
C PRO A 122 11.25 -3.60 -4.08
N TRP A 123 11.27 -2.58 -4.94
CA TRP A 123 12.45 -2.19 -5.71
C TRP A 123 13.56 -1.65 -4.80
N TRP A 124 13.22 -0.81 -3.82
CA TRP A 124 14.20 -0.30 -2.88
C TRP A 124 14.84 -1.44 -2.07
N ARG A 125 14.04 -2.41 -1.60
CA ARG A 125 14.54 -3.58 -0.85
C ARG A 125 15.49 -4.45 -1.66
N THR A 126 15.20 -4.69 -2.94
CA THR A 126 16.10 -5.47 -3.80
C THR A 126 17.38 -4.72 -4.14
N ARG A 127 17.33 -3.39 -4.27
CA ARG A 127 18.51 -2.56 -4.48
C ARG A 127 19.47 -2.58 -3.29
N GLN A 128 18.98 -2.43 -2.07
CA GLN A 128 19.81 -2.51 -0.85
C GLN A 128 20.47 -3.88 -0.71
N ALA A 129 19.69 -4.95 -0.90
CA ALA A 129 20.21 -6.32 -0.78
C ALA A 129 21.25 -6.70 -1.85
N ARG A 130 21.41 -5.89 -2.90
CA ARG A 130 22.52 -6.00 -3.87
C ARG A 130 23.74 -5.22 -3.42
N ALA A 131 23.54 -4.01 -2.88
CA ALA A 131 24.62 -3.18 -2.35
C ALA A 131 25.34 -3.86 -1.17
N ASP A 132 24.60 -4.52 -0.27
CA ASP A 132 25.18 -5.24 0.89
C ASP A 132 26.01 -6.48 0.52
N ARG A 133 25.99 -6.92 -0.75
CA ARG A 133 26.73 -8.10 -1.24
C ARG A 133 28.00 -7.74 -2.03
N MET A 134 28.25 -6.45 -2.26
CA MET A 134 29.46 -5.94 -2.91
C MET A 134 30.48 -5.56 -1.85
#